data_AF-A0A3C1PD97-F1
#
_entry.id   AF-A0A3C1PD97-F1
#
_cell.length_a   1.000
_cell.length_b   1.000
_cell.length_c   1.000
_cell.angle_alpha   90.00
_cell.angle_beta   90.00
_cell.angle_gamma   90.00
#
_symmetry.space_group_name_H-M   'P 1'
#
loop_
_entity.id
_entity.type
_entity.pdbx_description
1 polymer ?
#
loop_
_entity_poly.entity_id
_entity_poly.type
_entity_poly.pdbx_seq_one_letter_code
_entity_poly.pdbx_strand_id
1 'polypeptide(L)'
;MTVKVYTQFRQGNQWLERYRGTQPVFACVLGFTATALIPGISAAGATPESRRYTAVADAEFLHNGPQPDPKYPLPPLDAGASPVLISRAVVEALKCHEYLFNAGLSVNPSVPTIDLMGVPANCITSGSAMPILTVKHLFEQGLIWGERMAHEAQNSYLILSECVVGGTTTALAVLLGLGISAIDKVNSSHPSCNHAQKLAIATTGLEQGGF
;
A
#
# COMPACT_ATOMS: atom_id res chain seq x y z
N MET A 1 8.27 11.83 -25.12
CA MET A 1 9.24 11.27 -24.16
C MET A 1 9.06 9.75 -24.16
N THR A 2 10.13 8.97 -24.24
CA THR A 2 10.07 7.49 -24.27
C THR A 2 10.41 6.94 -22.88
N VAL A 3 9.56 6.07 -22.32
CA VAL A 3 9.84 5.36 -21.06
C VAL A 3 11.06 4.45 -21.27
N LYS A 4 12.07 4.57 -20.40
CA LYS A 4 13.30 3.77 -20.47
C LYS A 4 13.14 2.47 -19.69
N VAL A 5 13.61 1.36 -20.27
CA VAL A 5 13.67 0.04 -19.63
C VAL A 5 15.09 -0.18 -19.09
N TYR A 6 15.22 -0.52 -17.81
CA TYR A 6 16.54 -0.67 -17.15
C TYR A 6 16.97 -2.13 -16.94
N THR A 7 16.03 -3.08 -16.95
CA THR A 7 16.28 -4.52 -16.83
C THR A 7 15.29 -5.29 -17.69
N GLN A 8 15.55 -6.57 -17.99
CA GLN A 8 14.68 -7.42 -18.82
C GLN A 8 14.31 -6.76 -20.16
N PHE A 9 15.28 -6.15 -20.85
CA PHE A 9 15.07 -5.24 -21.99
C PHE A 9 14.07 -5.74 -23.03
N ARG A 10 14.15 -7.02 -23.42
CA ARG A 10 13.22 -7.60 -24.39
C ARG A 10 11.78 -7.60 -23.86
N GLN A 11 11.57 -8.14 -22.66
CA GLN A 11 10.24 -8.24 -22.05
C GLN A 11 9.67 -6.85 -21.76
N GLY A 12 10.47 -5.94 -21.21
CA GLY A 12 10.05 -4.58 -20.90
C GLY A 12 9.65 -3.77 -22.15
N ASN A 13 10.45 -3.84 -23.22
CA ASN A 13 10.10 -3.14 -24.48
C ASN A 13 8.86 -3.75 -25.13
N GLN A 14 8.73 -5.09 -25.16
CA GLN A 14 7.53 -5.76 -25.66
C GLN A 14 6.27 -5.37 -24.88
N TRP A 15 6.38 -5.25 -23.55
CA TRP A 15 5.28 -4.79 -22.71
C TRP A 15 4.90 -3.34 -23.04
N LEU A 16 5.89 -2.44 -23.15
CA LEU A 16 5.66 -1.04 -23.51
C LEU A 16 5.04 -0.88 -24.90
N GLU A 17 5.44 -1.69 -25.88
CA GLU A 17 4.85 -1.70 -27.22
C GLU A 17 3.40 -2.19 -27.18
N ARG A 18 3.15 -3.29 -26.46
CA ARG A 18 1.82 -3.92 -26.36
C ARG A 18 0.78 -3.01 -25.72
N TYR A 19 1.15 -2.28 -24.67
CA TYR A 19 0.19 -1.50 -23.86
C TYR A 19 0.25 0.01 -24.10
N ARG A 20 1.06 0.45 -25.07
CA ARG A 20 1.13 1.86 -25.46
C ARG A 20 -0.25 2.35 -25.90
N GLY A 21 -0.69 3.45 -25.29
CA GLY A 21 -1.97 4.08 -25.65
C GLY A 21 -3.20 3.37 -25.08
N THR A 22 -3.02 2.31 -24.26
CA THR A 22 -4.12 1.69 -23.51
C THR A 22 -4.35 2.44 -22.20
N GLN A 23 -5.60 2.43 -21.71
CA GLN A 23 -5.96 2.98 -20.41
C GLN A 23 -5.89 1.88 -19.34
N PRO A 24 -5.13 2.07 -18.25
CA PRO A 24 -5.08 1.08 -17.19
C PRO A 24 -6.32 1.12 -16.31
N VAL A 25 -6.61 -0.04 -15.71
CA VAL A 25 -7.46 -0.13 -14.53
C VAL A 25 -6.55 0.03 -13.30
N PHE A 26 -6.91 0.95 -12.41
CA PHE A 26 -6.14 1.29 -11.23
C PHE A 26 -6.85 0.76 -9.97
N ALA A 27 -6.15 -0.01 -9.15
CA ALA A 27 -6.66 -0.52 -7.90
C ALA A 27 -5.73 -0.17 -6.75
N CYS A 28 -6.26 0.46 -5.70
CA CYS A 28 -5.54 0.75 -4.47
C CYS A 28 -6.11 -0.07 -3.31
N VAL A 29 -5.26 -0.86 -2.67
CA VAL A 29 -5.60 -1.62 -1.47
C VAL A 29 -5.17 -0.86 -0.23
N LEU A 30 -6.15 -0.50 0.59
CA LEU A 30 -5.99 0.33 1.78
C LEU A 30 -6.01 -0.57 3.01
N GLY A 31 -5.06 -0.38 3.92
CA GLY A 31 -4.98 -1.18 5.14
C GLY A 31 -4.29 -0.43 6.28
N PHE A 32 -4.63 -0.82 7.50
CA PHE A 32 -3.97 -0.35 8.70
C PHE A 32 -3.24 -1.49 9.41
N THR A 33 -2.08 -1.17 9.99
CA THR A 33 -1.43 -2.00 11.00
C THR A 33 -1.08 -1.15 12.21
N ALA A 34 -1.28 -1.67 13.42
CA ALA A 34 -0.88 -0.97 14.64
C ALA A 34 0.66 -0.82 14.76
N THR A 35 1.43 -1.53 13.93
CA THR A 35 2.87 -1.27 13.73
C THR A 35 3.11 0.19 13.31
N ALA A 36 2.16 0.79 12.59
CA ALA A 36 2.16 2.19 12.20
C ALA A 36 2.10 3.16 13.38
N LEU A 37 1.86 2.71 14.61
CA LEU A 37 1.80 3.58 15.79
C LEU A 37 3.14 3.66 16.53
N ILE A 38 4.12 2.79 16.20
CA ILE A 38 5.45 2.81 16.82
C ILE A 38 6.16 4.13 16.48
N PRO A 39 6.64 4.91 17.46
CA PRO A 39 7.35 6.17 17.20
C PRO A 39 8.51 5.99 16.21
N GLY A 40 8.62 6.90 15.23
CA GLY A 40 9.69 6.88 14.23
C GLY A 40 9.59 5.82 13.14
N ILE A 41 8.60 4.91 13.17
CA ILE A 41 8.56 3.78 12.21
C ILE A 41 8.35 4.20 10.76
N SER A 42 7.63 5.30 10.53
CA SER A 42 7.28 5.84 9.21
C SER A 42 7.21 7.37 9.28
N ALA A 43 7.63 8.02 8.19
CA ALA A 43 7.42 9.45 7.93
C ALA A 43 6.07 9.76 7.25
N ALA A 44 5.32 8.73 6.83
CA ALA A 44 3.99 8.89 6.21
C ALA A 44 2.95 9.21 7.29
N GLY A 45 2.92 10.48 7.70
CA GLY A 45 2.22 11.01 8.87
C GLY A 45 3.18 11.29 10.03
N ALA A 46 3.31 12.56 10.43
CA ALA A 46 4.28 13.02 11.42
C ALA A 46 4.09 12.43 12.84
N THR A 47 2.86 12.05 13.23
CA THR A 47 2.55 11.51 14.55
C THR A 47 1.89 10.12 14.47
N PRO A 48 1.92 9.30 15.53
CA PRO A 48 1.15 8.05 15.58
C PRO A 48 -0.34 8.25 15.25
N GLU A 49 -0.94 9.34 15.71
CA GLU A 49 -2.34 9.63 15.42
C GLU A 49 -2.56 9.96 13.94
N SER A 50 -1.67 10.76 13.32
CA SER A 50 -1.78 11.03 11.89
C SER A 50 -1.60 9.79 11.02
N ARG A 51 -0.73 8.87 11.46
CA ARG A 51 -0.50 7.58 10.81
C ARG A 51 -1.73 6.68 10.82
N ARG A 52 -2.62 6.82 11.82
CA ARG A 52 -3.87 6.07 11.90
C ARG A 52 -4.85 6.41 10.78
N TYR A 53 -4.93 7.66 10.36
CA TYR A 53 -5.88 8.09 9.32
C TYR A 53 -5.23 8.32 7.94
N THR A 54 -3.90 8.19 7.80
CA THR A 54 -3.18 8.50 6.55
C THR A 54 -3.75 7.73 5.35
N ALA A 55 -3.99 6.42 5.47
CA ALA A 55 -4.52 5.62 4.36
C ALA A 55 -5.93 6.06 3.94
N VAL A 56 -6.75 6.52 4.90
CA VAL A 56 -8.08 7.07 4.61
C VAL A 56 -7.98 8.44 3.94
N ALA A 57 -7.06 9.29 4.40
CA ALA A 57 -6.82 10.60 3.79
C ALA A 57 -6.29 10.47 2.35
N ASP A 58 -5.38 9.53 2.11
CA ASP A 58 -4.90 9.22 0.76
C ASP A 58 -6.05 8.71 -0.12
N ALA A 59 -6.92 7.82 0.39
CA ALA A 59 -8.07 7.34 -0.37
C ALA A 59 -9.05 8.47 -0.74
N GLU A 60 -9.37 9.35 0.22
CA GLU A 60 -10.23 10.50 -0.03
C GLU A 60 -9.62 11.44 -1.08
N PHE A 61 -8.34 11.77 -0.94
CA PHE A 61 -7.65 12.66 -1.86
C PHE A 61 -7.53 12.05 -3.26
N LEU A 62 -7.26 10.75 -3.36
CA LEU A 62 -7.16 10.06 -4.64
C LEU A 62 -8.49 10.11 -5.40
N HIS A 63 -9.61 9.90 -4.71
CA HIS A 63 -10.93 9.88 -5.31
C HIS A 63 -11.48 11.29 -5.63
N ASN A 64 -11.43 12.20 -4.65
CA ASN A 64 -12.04 13.53 -4.76
C ASN A 64 -11.10 14.58 -5.38
N GLY A 65 -9.79 14.32 -5.42
CA GLY A 65 -8.79 15.35 -5.69
C GLY A 65 -8.67 16.38 -4.56
N PRO A 66 -8.02 17.52 -4.81
CA PRO A 66 -7.90 18.59 -3.84
C PRO A 66 -9.27 19.20 -3.53
N GLN A 67 -9.67 19.17 -2.25
CA GLN A 67 -10.89 19.78 -1.75
C GLN A 67 -10.58 20.91 -0.78
N PRO A 68 -11.40 21.99 -0.72
CA PRO A 68 -11.18 23.09 0.22
C PRO A 68 -11.41 22.66 1.69
N ASP A 69 -12.29 21.69 1.93
CA ASP A 69 -12.64 21.17 3.26
C ASP A 69 -12.80 19.64 3.21
N PRO A 70 -11.69 18.88 3.11
CA PRO A 70 -11.74 17.41 3.10
C PRO A 70 -12.09 16.87 4.50
N LYS A 71 -12.79 15.73 4.57
CA LYS A 71 -13.12 15.11 5.87
C LYS A 71 -11.87 14.58 6.58
N TYR A 72 -10.91 14.11 5.81
CA TYR A 72 -9.61 13.61 6.23
C TYR A 72 -8.51 14.34 5.44
N PRO A 73 -8.03 15.50 5.92
CA PRO A 73 -6.95 16.20 5.26
C PRO A 73 -5.68 15.33 5.20
N LEU A 74 -4.90 15.48 4.13
CA LEU A 74 -3.60 14.83 4.04
C LEU A 74 -2.75 15.21 5.27
N PRO A 75 -2.21 14.21 5.99
CA PRO A 75 -1.50 14.48 7.23
C PRO A 75 -0.21 15.25 6.97
N PRO A 76 0.24 16.08 7.94
CA PRO A 76 1.55 16.72 7.84
C PRO A 76 2.65 15.64 7.76
N LEU A 77 3.66 15.93 6.94
CA LEU A 77 4.86 15.11 6.77
C LEU A 77 6.06 15.92 7.23
N ASP A 78 7.06 15.26 7.82
CA ASP A 78 8.30 15.90 8.24
C ASP A 78 9.09 16.48 7.03
N ALA A 79 8.95 15.85 5.87
CA ALA A 79 9.49 16.32 4.60
C ALA A 79 8.65 15.82 3.42
N GLY A 80 8.63 16.60 2.34
CA GLY A 80 7.98 16.24 1.08
C GLY A 80 6.45 16.38 1.11
N ALA A 81 5.79 15.61 0.25
CA ALA A 81 4.33 15.59 0.11
C ALA A 81 3.86 14.14 -0.07
N SER A 82 2.58 13.85 0.22
CA SER A 82 2.07 12.47 0.08
C SER A 82 2.17 12.02 -1.40
N PRO A 83 2.70 10.81 -1.68
CA PRO A 83 2.74 10.26 -3.04
C PRO A 83 1.37 10.16 -3.72
N VAL A 84 0.28 10.20 -2.95
CA VAL A 84 -1.08 10.22 -3.49
C VAL A 84 -1.32 11.39 -4.46
N LEU A 85 -0.59 12.51 -4.30
CA LEU A 85 -0.63 13.63 -5.23
C LEU A 85 -0.22 13.21 -6.65
N ILE A 86 0.79 12.35 -6.75
CA ILE A 86 1.26 11.80 -8.03
C ILE A 86 0.20 10.83 -8.57
N SER A 87 -0.28 9.92 -7.72
CA SER A 87 -1.32 8.95 -8.10
C SER A 87 -2.57 9.64 -8.62
N ARG A 88 -3.06 10.68 -7.93
CA ARG A 88 -4.21 11.48 -8.33
C ARG A 88 -3.99 12.14 -9.69
N ALA A 89 -2.84 12.80 -9.87
CA ALA A 89 -2.52 13.45 -11.14
C ALA A 89 -2.52 12.45 -12.31
N VAL A 90 -1.99 11.24 -12.10
CA VAL A 90 -1.98 10.18 -13.13
C VAL A 90 -3.38 9.62 -13.38
N VAL A 91 -4.12 9.25 -12.33
CA VAL A 91 -5.48 8.69 -12.44
C VAL A 91 -6.42 9.66 -13.15
N GLU A 92 -6.35 10.95 -12.80
CA GLU A 92 -7.18 11.99 -13.42
C GLU A 92 -6.77 12.27 -14.87
N ALA A 93 -5.48 12.46 -15.15
CA ALA A 93 -4.99 12.77 -16.49
C ALA A 93 -5.24 11.63 -17.49
N LEU A 94 -5.13 10.38 -17.04
CA LEU A 94 -5.36 9.20 -17.87
C LEU A 94 -6.82 8.71 -17.86
N LYS A 95 -7.67 9.31 -17.02
CA LYS A 95 -9.07 8.88 -16.78
C LYS A 95 -9.15 7.40 -16.45
N CYS A 96 -8.26 6.94 -15.57
CA CYS A 96 -8.23 5.54 -15.16
C CYS A 96 -9.54 5.18 -14.46
N HIS A 97 -10.03 3.96 -14.71
CA HIS A 97 -11.06 3.39 -13.86
C HIS A 97 -10.44 2.99 -12.51
N GLU A 98 -10.99 3.49 -11.42
CA GLU A 98 -10.42 3.40 -10.07
C GLU A 98 -11.21 2.43 -9.19
N TYR A 99 -10.49 1.51 -8.55
CA TYR A 99 -10.97 0.68 -7.46
C TYR A 99 -10.25 1.03 -6.16
N LEU A 100 -11.02 1.39 -5.13
CA LEU A 100 -10.53 1.54 -3.77
C LEU A 100 -11.00 0.36 -2.92
N PHE A 101 -10.07 -0.45 -2.43
CA PHE A 101 -10.35 -1.62 -1.61
C PHE A 101 -10.02 -1.34 -0.15
N ASN A 102 -10.98 -1.57 0.75
CA ASN A 102 -10.74 -1.56 2.18
C ASN A 102 -10.40 -2.98 2.65
N ALA A 103 -9.13 -3.24 2.95
CA ALA A 103 -8.65 -4.52 3.48
C ALA A 103 -8.51 -4.54 5.02
N GLY A 104 -8.96 -3.49 5.71
CA GLY A 104 -8.84 -3.37 7.16
C GLY A 104 -8.34 -2.00 7.62
N LEU A 105 -9.07 -0.94 7.27
CA LEU A 105 -8.83 0.41 7.77
C LEU A 105 -9.29 0.56 9.23
N SER A 106 -8.54 1.33 10.03
CA SER A 106 -8.92 1.63 11.43
C SER A 106 -9.97 2.72 11.59
N VAL A 107 -10.27 3.44 10.51
CA VAL A 107 -11.27 4.53 10.45
C VAL A 107 -12.08 4.33 9.18
N ASN A 108 -13.37 4.65 9.23
CA ASN A 108 -14.25 4.51 8.07
C ASN A 108 -13.85 5.48 6.95
N PRO A 109 -13.78 5.02 5.69
CA PRO A 109 -13.51 5.90 4.56
C PRO A 109 -14.62 6.93 4.37
N SER A 110 -14.26 8.11 3.86
CA SER A 110 -15.23 9.16 3.49
C SER A 110 -15.73 9.05 2.05
N VAL A 111 -15.09 8.20 1.25
CA VAL A 111 -15.39 7.95 -0.16
C VAL A 111 -15.83 6.49 -0.36
N PRO A 112 -16.52 6.17 -1.46
CA PRO A 112 -16.90 4.79 -1.75
C PRO A 112 -15.67 3.88 -1.82
N THR A 113 -15.73 2.76 -1.10
CA THR A 113 -14.72 1.69 -1.17
C THR A 113 -15.42 0.34 -1.27
N ILE A 114 -14.73 -0.62 -1.86
CA ILE A 114 -15.12 -2.03 -1.82
C ILE A 114 -14.59 -2.59 -0.50
N ASP A 115 -15.49 -2.97 0.39
CA ASP A 115 -15.12 -3.63 1.63
C ASP A 115 -14.75 -5.10 1.37
N LEU A 116 -13.51 -5.46 1.68
CA LEU A 116 -13.00 -6.83 1.59
C LEU A 116 -13.21 -7.61 2.89
N MET A 117 -13.96 -7.05 3.85
CA MET A 117 -14.25 -7.66 5.15
C MET A 117 -12.98 -8.05 5.93
N GLY A 118 -11.94 -7.22 5.77
CA GLY A 118 -10.71 -7.31 6.53
C GLY A 118 -10.82 -6.66 7.90
N VAL A 119 -9.71 -6.65 8.64
CA VAL A 119 -9.64 -5.99 9.96
C VAL A 119 -8.34 -5.22 10.10
N PRO A 120 -8.31 -4.12 10.88
CA PRO A 120 -7.08 -3.47 11.29
C PRO A 120 -6.09 -4.49 11.87
N ALA A 121 -4.89 -4.57 11.28
CA ALA A 121 -3.89 -5.52 11.75
C ALA A 121 -3.29 -5.06 13.09
N ASN A 122 -2.99 -6.02 13.96
CA ASN A 122 -2.23 -5.78 15.17
C ASN A 122 -0.78 -5.36 14.84
N CYS A 123 -0.07 -4.90 15.87
CA CYS A 123 1.36 -4.63 15.76
C CYS A 123 2.10 -5.94 15.57
N ILE A 124 2.99 -6.03 14.58
CA ILE A 124 3.66 -7.29 14.27
C ILE A 124 4.55 -7.80 15.42
N THR A 125 4.96 -6.93 16.34
CA THR A 125 5.71 -7.31 17.55
C THR A 125 4.93 -8.25 18.48
N SER A 126 3.61 -8.41 18.30
CA SER A 126 2.82 -9.40 19.04
C SER A 126 2.99 -10.83 18.53
N GLY A 127 3.63 -11.03 17.37
CA GLY A 127 3.64 -12.31 16.66
C GLY A 127 2.29 -12.72 16.08
N SER A 128 1.25 -11.93 16.26
CA SER A 128 -0.14 -12.22 15.87
C SER A 128 -0.77 -11.02 15.17
N ALA A 129 -0.23 -10.69 13.99
CA ALA A 129 -0.63 -9.52 13.20
C ALA A 129 -2.10 -9.56 12.78
N MET A 130 -2.61 -10.72 12.40
CA MET A 130 -3.99 -10.90 11.95
C MET A 130 -4.45 -12.36 12.18
N PRO A 131 -5.73 -12.61 12.53
CA PRO A 131 -6.25 -13.97 12.62
C PRO A 131 -6.11 -14.72 11.29
N ILE A 132 -5.68 -15.98 11.34
CA ILE A 132 -5.44 -16.79 10.13
C ILE A 132 -6.68 -16.95 9.24
N LEU A 133 -7.88 -16.95 9.84
CA LEU A 133 -9.13 -16.99 9.08
C LEU A 133 -9.34 -15.71 8.25
N THR A 134 -9.02 -14.55 8.81
CA THR A 134 -9.07 -13.27 8.08
C THR A 134 -8.02 -13.22 6.98
N VAL A 135 -6.81 -13.73 7.22
CA VAL A 135 -5.76 -13.83 6.18
C VAL A 135 -6.24 -14.69 5.01
N LYS A 136 -6.79 -15.88 5.27
CA LYS A 136 -7.34 -16.76 4.23
C LYS A 136 -8.50 -16.11 3.49
N HIS A 137 -9.39 -15.42 4.19
CA HIS A 137 -10.49 -14.68 3.59
C HIS A 137 -10.00 -13.58 2.64
N LEU A 138 -9.08 -12.73 3.09
CA LEU A 138 -8.52 -11.64 2.26
C LEU A 138 -7.75 -12.17 1.05
N PHE A 139 -7.05 -13.30 1.21
CA PHE A 139 -6.40 -13.98 0.09
C PHE A 139 -7.43 -14.44 -0.97
N GLU A 140 -8.52 -15.07 -0.55
CA GLU A 140 -9.61 -15.48 -1.44
C GLU A 140 -10.29 -14.28 -2.12
N GLN A 141 -10.54 -13.20 -1.38
CA GLN A 141 -11.05 -11.95 -1.96
C GLN A 141 -10.10 -11.39 -3.01
N GLY A 142 -8.78 -11.46 -2.78
CA GLY A 142 -7.77 -11.06 -3.75
C GLY A 142 -7.82 -11.88 -5.04
N LEU A 143 -8.04 -13.20 -4.95
CA LEU A 143 -8.24 -14.06 -6.12
C LEU A 143 -9.51 -13.68 -6.90
N ILE A 144 -10.63 -13.52 -6.21
CA ILE A 144 -11.93 -13.18 -6.82
C ILE A 144 -11.88 -11.83 -7.54
N TRP A 145 -11.36 -10.79 -6.88
CA TRP A 145 -11.26 -9.46 -7.47
C TRP A 145 -10.17 -9.39 -8.54
N GLY A 146 -9.08 -10.13 -8.37
CA GLY A 146 -8.04 -10.27 -9.39
C GLY A 146 -8.58 -10.83 -10.70
N GLU A 147 -9.41 -11.87 -10.66
CA GLU A 147 -10.05 -12.44 -11.86
C GLU A 147 -11.01 -11.44 -12.52
N ARG A 148 -11.86 -10.75 -11.73
CA ARG A 148 -12.77 -9.73 -12.25
C ARG A 148 -12.04 -8.60 -12.96
N MET A 149 -11.01 -8.04 -12.33
CA MET A 149 -10.23 -6.94 -12.89
C MET A 149 -9.37 -7.39 -14.08
N ALA A 150 -8.91 -8.65 -14.11
CA ALA A 150 -8.19 -9.19 -15.26
C ALA A 150 -9.08 -9.28 -16.52
N HIS A 151 -10.36 -9.62 -16.35
CA HIS A 151 -11.33 -9.59 -17.45
C HIS A 151 -11.57 -8.16 -17.95
N GLU A 152 -11.67 -7.19 -17.05
CA GLU A 152 -11.83 -5.77 -17.42
C GLU A 152 -10.59 -5.23 -18.15
N ALA A 153 -9.39 -5.59 -17.67
CA ALA A 153 -8.12 -5.18 -18.25
C ALA A 153 -7.64 -6.09 -19.40
N GLN A 154 -8.53 -6.90 -20.02
CA GLN A 154 -8.14 -7.89 -21.04
C GLN A 154 -7.37 -7.27 -22.22
N ASN A 155 -7.73 -6.04 -22.61
CA ASN A 155 -7.08 -5.27 -23.68
C ASN A 155 -6.24 -4.10 -23.15
N SER A 156 -5.92 -4.09 -21.86
CA SER A 156 -5.08 -3.10 -21.20
C SER A 156 -4.24 -3.77 -20.10
N TYR A 157 -3.98 -3.08 -18.99
CA TYR A 157 -3.19 -3.59 -17.89
C TYR A 157 -3.72 -3.08 -16.55
N LEU A 158 -3.35 -3.80 -15.49
CA LEU A 158 -3.69 -3.46 -14.12
C LEU A 158 -2.54 -2.74 -13.44
N ILE A 159 -2.88 -1.68 -12.69
CA ILE A 159 -2.00 -1.06 -11.71
C ILE A 159 -2.54 -1.45 -10.34
N LEU A 160 -1.80 -2.29 -9.62
CA LEU A 160 -2.08 -2.64 -8.23
C LEU A 160 -1.19 -1.79 -7.33
N SER A 161 -1.81 -0.94 -6.51
CA SER A 161 -1.14 -0.11 -5.52
C SER A 161 -1.64 -0.40 -4.11
N GLU A 162 -0.95 0.15 -3.13
CA GLU A 162 -1.32 0.05 -1.73
C GLU A 162 -1.16 1.40 -1.01
N CYS A 163 -1.87 1.54 0.10
CA CYS A 163 -1.49 2.49 1.13
C CYS A 163 -1.62 1.84 2.52
N VAL A 164 -0.47 1.44 3.06
CA VAL A 164 -0.33 0.86 4.39
C VAL A 164 0.84 1.53 5.12
N VAL A 165 0.54 2.43 6.05
CA VAL A 165 1.59 3.03 6.90
C VAL A 165 2.23 1.92 7.74
N GLY A 166 3.58 1.88 7.75
CA GLY A 166 4.33 0.78 8.38
C GLY A 166 4.43 -0.50 7.53
N GLY A 167 3.85 -0.50 6.31
CA GLY A 167 3.86 -1.63 5.39
C GLY A 167 5.26 -2.10 4.98
N THR A 168 6.25 -1.20 4.94
CA THR A 168 7.65 -1.61 4.68
C THR A 168 8.23 -2.48 5.79
N THR A 169 7.81 -2.29 7.04
CA THR A 169 8.25 -3.12 8.17
C THR A 169 7.55 -4.47 8.17
N THR A 170 6.25 -4.51 7.85
CA THR A 170 5.52 -5.78 7.71
C THR A 170 6.03 -6.59 6.52
N ALA A 171 6.35 -5.93 5.39
CA ALA A 171 6.99 -6.56 4.23
C ALA A 171 8.35 -7.17 4.59
N LEU A 172 9.18 -6.47 5.38
CA LEU A 172 10.45 -7.01 5.86
C LEU A 172 10.23 -8.28 6.69
N ALA A 173 9.29 -8.28 7.64
CA ALA A 173 8.99 -9.45 8.46
C ALA A 173 8.53 -10.66 7.62
N VAL A 174 7.66 -10.44 6.62
CA VAL A 174 7.21 -11.49 5.70
C VAL A 174 8.39 -12.05 4.89
N LEU A 175 9.24 -11.20 4.32
CA LEU A 175 10.41 -11.65 3.54
C LEU A 175 11.37 -12.48 4.41
N LEU A 176 11.68 -12.01 5.62
CA LEU A 176 12.55 -12.74 6.54
C LEU A 176 11.94 -14.07 6.99
N GLY A 177 10.64 -14.09 7.31
CA GLY A 177 9.92 -15.33 7.68
C GLY A 177 9.85 -16.35 6.55
N LEU A 178 9.91 -15.91 5.29
CA LEU A 178 10.04 -16.76 4.11
C LEU A 178 11.49 -17.20 3.82
N GLY A 179 12.45 -16.83 4.67
CA GLY A 179 13.87 -17.16 4.50
C GLY A 179 14.60 -16.31 3.44
N ILE A 180 14.00 -15.20 2.99
CA ILE A 180 14.63 -14.32 2.00
C ILE A 180 15.59 -13.37 2.72
N SER A 181 16.83 -13.29 2.22
CA SER A 181 17.85 -12.36 2.75
C SER A 181 17.50 -10.90 2.38
N ALA A 182 16.62 -10.29 3.18
CA ALA A 182 16.03 -8.97 2.95
C ALA A 182 16.51 -7.88 3.93
N ILE A 183 17.42 -8.22 4.85
CA ILE A 183 18.06 -7.25 5.76
C ILE A 183 18.68 -6.13 4.92
N ASP A 184 18.40 -4.88 5.30
CA ASP A 184 18.85 -3.65 4.62
C ASP A 184 18.39 -3.48 3.16
N LYS A 185 17.41 -4.27 2.69
CA LYS A 185 16.91 -4.20 1.29
C LYS A 185 15.54 -3.54 1.14
N VAL A 186 14.72 -3.51 2.20
CA VAL A 186 13.39 -2.90 2.16
C VAL A 186 13.47 -1.40 2.45
N ASN A 187 12.87 -0.59 1.58
CA ASN A 187 12.98 0.88 1.62
C ASN A 187 12.17 1.51 2.78
N SER A 188 12.22 2.84 2.91
CA SER A 188 11.48 3.64 3.90
C SER A 188 10.85 4.90 3.31
N SER A 189 9.89 5.44 4.03
CA SER A 189 9.36 6.79 3.81
C SER A 189 10.31 7.88 4.36
N HIS A 190 11.29 7.50 5.20
CA HIS A 190 12.31 8.42 5.70
C HIS A 190 13.41 8.69 4.66
N PRO A 191 13.97 9.91 4.58
CA PRO A 191 15.12 10.22 3.72
C PRO A 191 16.35 9.34 4.00
N SER A 192 16.59 9.06 5.29
CA SER A 192 17.56 8.07 5.74
C SER A 192 16.80 6.89 6.33
N CYS A 193 16.96 5.70 5.77
CA CYS A 193 16.19 4.55 6.17
C CYS A 193 16.50 4.12 7.62
N ASN A 194 15.45 3.91 8.41
CA ASN A 194 15.48 3.41 9.79
C ASN A 194 15.61 1.88 9.85
N HIS A 195 16.55 1.30 9.09
CA HIS A 195 16.71 -0.16 8.93
C HIS A 195 16.83 -0.91 10.25
N ALA A 196 17.67 -0.46 11.18
CA ALA A 196 17.88 -1.11 12.46
C ALA A 196 16.58 -1.24 13.28
N GLN A 197 15.75 -0.19 13.27
CA GLN A 197 14.46 -0.20 13.96
C GLN A 197 13.50 -1.21 13.32
N LYS A 198 13.41 -1.20 11.98
CA LYS A 198 12.54 -2.13 11.24
C LYS A 198 12.96 -3.58 11.46
N LEU A 199 14.26 -3.84 11.43
CA LEU A 199 14.81 -5.16 11.67
C LEU A 199 14.47 -5.64 13.08
N ALA A 200 14.71 -4.83 14.11
CA ALA A 200 14.35 -5.19 15.49
C ALA A 200 12.86 -5.55 15.63
N ILE A 201 11.97 -4.72 15.09
CA ILE A 201 10.52 -4.95 15.12
C ILE A 201 10.12 -6.23 14.37
N ALA A 202 10.69 -6.44 13.18
CA ALA A 202 10.41 -7.62 12.36
C ALA A 202 10.91 -8.90 13.04
N THR A 203 12.13 -8.91 13.55
CA THR A 203 12.73 -10.02 14.30
C THR A 203 11.91 -10.35 15.54
N THR A 204 11.56 -9.36 16.36
CA THR A 204 10.69 -9.57 17.52
C THR A 204 9.35 -10.20 17.11
N GLY A 205 8.74 -9.72 16.03
CA GLY A 205 7.49 -10.28 15.54
C GLY A 205 7.60 -11.74 15.10
N LEU A 206 8.69 -12.11 14.43
CA LEU A 206 8.98 -13.48 14.03
C LEU A 206 9.23 -14.40 15.23
N GLU A 207 10.05 -13.97 16.18
CA GLU A 207 10.33 -14.71 17.43
C GLU A 207 9.04 -14.99 18.22
N GLN A 208 8.19 -13.98 18.40
CA GLN A 208 6.90 -14.13 19.08
C GLN A 208 5.91 -14.99 18.28
N GLY A 209 6.05 -15.02 16.95
CA GLY A 209 5.26 -15.86 16.05
C GLY A 209 5.76 -17.31 15.95
N GLY A 210 6.91 -17.63 16.55
CA GLY A 210 7.51 -18.98 16.53
C GLY A 210 8.30 -19.31 15.26
N PHE A 211 8.89 -18.31 14.61
CA PHE A 211 9.79 -18.46 13.45
C PHE A 211 11.27 -18.38 13.83
#